data_AF-A0A848S5Q3-F1
#
_entry.id   AF-A0A848S5Q3-F1
#
_cell.length_a   1.000
_cell.length_b   1.000
_cell.length_c   1.000
_cell.angle_alpha   90.00
_cell.angle_beta   90.00
_cell.angle_gamma   90.00
#
_symmetry.space_group_name_H-M   'P 1'
#
loop_
_entity.id
_entity.type
_entity.pdbx_description
1 polymer ?
#
loop_
_entity_poly.entity_id
_entity_poly.type
_entity_poly.pdbx_seq_one_letter_code
_entity_poly.pdbx_strand_id
1 'polypeptide(L)'
;MLTLTENASTIVKTLTAQAVDSPEAGLRISGSETGDTSFAVTVTPAPDAHDQVITDGDARVFVEETASQALNDKVLDAELDEQGAVHFQLGLQPQ
;
A
#
# COMPACT_ATOMS: atom_id res chain seq x y z
N MET A 1 -5.61 3.74 -12.42
CA MET A 1 -4.38 3.56 -11.62
C MET A 1 -4.75 3.59 -10.15
N LEU A 2 -4.16 2.75 -9.28
CA LEU A 2 -4.37 2.88 -7.83
C LEU A 2 -3.85 4.26 -7.38
N THR A 3 -4.70 4.99 -6.68
CA THR A 3 -4.40 6.34 -6.16
C THR A 3 -4.15 6.24 -4.66
N LEU A 4 -3.20 7.00 -4.12
CA LEU A 4 -2.95 7.05 -2.68
C LEU A 4 -3.56 8.33 -2.09
N THR A 5 -4.07 8.25 -0.86
CA THR A 5 -4.42 9.45 -0.08
C THR A 5 -3.20 10.04 0.61
N GLU A 6 -3.28 11.31 0.98
CA GLU A 6 -2.25 11.98 1.80
C GLU A 6 -2.04 11.29 3.16
N ASN A 7 -3.10 10.70 3.71
CA ASN A 7 -3.03 9.93 4.96
C ASN A 7 -2.24 8.63 4.75
N ALA A 8 -2.54 7.92 3.66
CA ALA A 8 -1.83 6.71 3.27
C ALA A 8 -0.33 6.96 3.08
N SER A 9 0.05 8.00 2.34
CA SER A 9 1.46 8.32 2.10
C SER A 9 2.20 8.66 3.40
N THR A 10 1.58 9.43 4.29
CA THR A 10 2.15 9.77 5.61
C THR A 10 2.37 8.55 6.49
N ILE A 11 1.36 7.67 6.56
CA ILE A 11 1.42 6.45 7.38
C ILE A 11 2.41 5.45 6.80
N VAL A 12 2.41 5.22 5.48
CA VAL A 12 3.37 4.32 4.81
C VAL A 12 4.79 4.78 5.12
N LYS A 13 5.09 6.07 4.96
CA LYS A 13 6.41 6.62 5.28
C LYS A 13 6.80 6.39 6.74
N THR A 14 5.87 6.62 7.66
CA THR A 14 6.14 6.46 9.11
C THR A 14 6.33 4.98 9.46
N LEU A 15 5.57 4.09 8.83
CA LEU A 15 5.65 2.65 9.03
C LEU A 15 6.93 2.08 8.43
N THR A 16 7.29 2.47 7.21
CA THR A 16 8.53 2.03 6.55
C THR A 16 9.74 2.54 7.33
N ALA A 17 9.77 3.80 7.75
CA ALA A 17 10.86 4.35 8.56
C ALA A 17 11.04 3.63 9.91
N GLN A 18 9.96 3.13 10.51
CA GLN A 18 10.03 2.36 11.77
C GLN A 18 10.45 0.89 11.55
N ALA A 19 9.99 0.27 10.47
CA ALA A 19 10.25 -1.14 10.19
C ALA A 19 11.62 -1.37 9.51
N VAL A 20 11.99 -0.47 8.60
CA VAL A 20 13.17 -0.59 7.74
C VAL A 20 13.79 0.80 7.52
N ASP A 21 15.02 0.98 7.99
CA ASP A 21 15.82 2.19 7.74
C ASP A 21 16.38 2.19 6.30
N SER A 22 15.49 2.20 5.30
CA SER A 22 15.87 2.25 3.88
C SER A 22 15.01 3.27 3.14
N PRO A 23 15.62 4.19 2.35
CA PRO A 23 14.87 5.14 1.53
C PRO A 23 14.12 4.45 0.38
N GLU A 24 14.44 3.17 0.13
CA GLU A 24 13.75 2.36 -0.87
C GLU A 24 12.62 1.51 -0.29
N ALA A 25 12.48 1.50 1.04
CA ALA A 25 11.45 0.76 1.71
C ALA A 25 10.06 1.27 1.31
N GLY A 26 9.14 0.33 1.17
CA GLY A 26 7.77 0.59 0.78
C GLY A 26 6.83 -0.45 1.34
N LEU A 27 5.53 -0.17 1.17
CA LEU A 27 4.47 -1.09 1.52
C LEU A 27 4.14 -1.98 0.32
N ARG A 28 4.28 -3.29 0.46
CA ARG A 28 3.86 -4.27 -0.53
C ARG A 28 2.45 -4.77 -0.28
N ILE A 29 1.63 -4.77 -1.33
CA ILE A 29 0.25 -5.26 -1.35
C ILE A 29 0.18 -6.48 -2.26
N SER A 30 -0.11 -7.64 -1.68
CA SER A 30 -0.34 -8.91 -2.39
C SER A 30 -1.80 -9.31 -2.28
N GLY A 31 -2.39 -9.73 -3.39
CA GLY A 31 -3.75 -10.30 -3.38
C GLY A 31 -3.74 -11.67 -2.71
N SER A 32 -4.82 -12.03 -2.01
CA SER A 32 -5.00 -13.43 -1.57
C SER A 32 -5.73 -14.23 -2.65
N GLU A 33 -5.22 -15.43 -2.96
CA GLU A 33 -5.76 -16.31 -4.02
C GLU A 33 -7.17 -16.85 -3.72
N THR A 34 -7.72 -16.65 -2.52
CA THR A 34 -8.94 -17.33 -2.05
C THR A 34 -10.26 -16.71 -2.50
N GLY A 35 -10.25 -15.66 -3.34
CA GLY A 35 -11.48 -15.02 -3.83
C GLY A 35 -12.13 -14.08 -2.81
N ASP A 36 -11.51 -13.95 -1.64
CA ASP A 36 -11.77 -12.90 -0.68
C ASP A 36 -11.12 -11.60 -1.16
N THR A 37 -11.77 -10.46 -0.93
CA THR A 37 -11.19 -9.12 -1.19
C THR A 37 -10.14 -8.74 -0.15
N SER A 38 -9.55 -9.72 0.54
CA SER A 38 -8.46 -9.53 1.47
C SER A 38 -7.15 -9.36 0.72
N PHE A 39 -6.47 -8.25 1.00
CA PHE A 39 -5.12 -8.00 0.52
C PHE A 39 -4.16 -8.13 1.70
N ALA A 40 -3.06 -8.82 1.50
CA ALA A 40 -1.98 -8.88 2.46
C ALA A 40 -1.07 -7.67 2.26
N VAL A 41 -0.74 -6.99 3.35
CA VAL A 41 0.10 -5.79 3.35
C VAL A 41 1.35 -6.06 4.19
N THR A 42 2.51 -5.89 3.58
CA THR A 42 3.80 -6.18 4.20
C THR A 42 4.79 -5.06 3.91
N VAL A 43 5.53 -4.60 4.90
CA VAL A 43 6.63 -3.65 4.66
C VAL A 43 7.84 -4.41 4.11
N THR A 44 8.39 -3.93 3.00
CA THR A 44 9.57 -4.53 2.35
C THR A 44 10.61 -3.45 2.04
N PRO A 45 11.91 -3.75 2.12
CA PRO A 45 12.97 -2.83 1.71
C PRO A 45 13.00 -2.54 0.20
N ALA A 46 12.38 -3.39 -0.64
CA ALA A 46 12.40 -3.27 -2.10
C ALA A 46 11.18 -3.95 -2.76
N PRO A 47 10.77 -3.51 -3.97
CA PRO A 47 9.74 -4.18 -4.77
C PRO A 47 10.20 -5.51 -5.37
N ASP A 48 9.26 -6.40 -5.64
CA ASP A 48 9.48 -7.59 -6.47
C ASP A 48 9.46 -7.27 -7.98
N ALA A 49 9.96 -8.20 -8.81
CA ALA A 49 10.06 -8.00 -10.26
C ALA A 49 8.70 -7.82 -10.98
N HIS A 50 7.63 -8.32 -10.37
CA HIS A 50 6.26 -8.22 -10.86
C HIS A 50 5.41 -7.21 -10.09
N ASP A 51 6.01 -6.46 -9.16
CA ASP A 51 5.28 -5.43 -8.43
C ASP A 51 5.23 -4.13 -9.23
N GLN A 52 4.03 -3.57 -9.32
CA GLN A 52 3.83 -2.21 -9.76
C GLN A 52 4.23 -1.24 -8.64
N VAL A 53 5.23 -0.41 -8.91
CA VAL A 53 5.68 0.62 -7.99
C VAL A 53 4.84 1.89 -8.19
N ILE A 54 4.15 2.29 -7.14
CA ILE A 54 3.37 3.52 -7.07
C ILE A 54 4.06 4.43 -6.07
N THR A 55 4.43 5.62 -6.54
CA THR A 55 5.12 6.61 -5.73
C THR A 55 4.21 7.82 -5.58
N ASP A 56 3.88 8.17 -4.35
CA ASP A 56 3.12 9.36 -4.02
C ASP A 56 3.90 10.20 -3.02
N GLY A 57 4.46 11.30 -3.53
CA GLY A 57 5.43 12.11 -2.79
C GLY A 57 6.67 11.30 -2.40
N ASP A 58 6.82 11.07 -1.10
CA ASP A 58 7.96 10.39 -0.48
C ASP A 58 7.63 8.94 -0.07
N ALA A 59 6.39 8.49 -0.29
CA ALA A 59 5.92 7.15 0.04
C ALA A 59 5.95 6.23 -1.19
N ARG A 60 6.30 4.96 -0.94
CA ARG A 60 6.35 3.91 -1.97
C ARG A 60 5.39 2.79 -1.61
N VAL A 61 4.54 2.44 -2.56
CA VAL A 61 3.64 1.29 -2.48
C VAL A 61 3.94 0.37 -3.65
N PHE A 62 4.13 -0.90 -3.36
CA PHE A 62 4.40 -1.96 -4.32
C PHE A 62 3.15 -2.82 -4.41
N VAL A 63 2.58 -2.96 -5.59
CA VAL A 63 1.33 -3.70 -5.79
C VAL A 63 1.61 -4.87 -6.69
N GLU A 64 1.36 -6.08 -6.21
CA GLU A 64 1.54 -7.29 -7.02
C GLU A 64 0.68 -7.22 -8.29
N GLU A 65 1.18 -7.76 -9.41
CA GLU A 65 0.48 -7.77 -10.71
C GLU A 65 -0.98 -8.25 -10.61
N THR A 66 -1.25 -9.29 -9.80
CA THR A 66 -2.58 -9.86 -9.59
C THR A 66 -3.53 -8.86 -8.91
N ALA A 67 -3.04 -8.14 -7.91
CA ALA A 67 -3.79 -7.13 -7.16
C ALA A 67 -3.92 -5.84 -7.97
N SER A 68 -2.91 -5.47 -8.75
CA SER A 68 -2.90 -4.22 -9.53
C SER A 68 -4.13 -4.11 -10.42
N GLN A 69 -4.56 -5.19 -11.07
CA GLN A 69 -5.77 -5.19 -11.89
C GLN A 69 -7.04 -4.87 -11.09
N ALA A 70 -7.16 -5.41 -9.88
CA ALA A 70 -8.29 -5.15 -8.99
C ALA A 70 -8.25 -3.75 -8.35
N LEU A 71 -7.03 -3.22 -8.15
CA LEU A 71 -6.78 -1.95 -7.48
C LEU A 71 -6.65 -0.76 -8.44
N ASN A 72 -6.61 -1.01 -9.76
CA ASN A 72 -6.42 0.02 -10.76
C ASN A 72 -7.50 1.11 -10.73
N ASP A 73 -8.68 0.89 -10.15
CA ASP A 73 -9.72 1.94 -10.02
C ASP A 73 -10.04 2.28 -8.56
N LYS A 74 -9.07 2.03 -7.66
CA LYS A 74 -9.23 2.19 -6.22
C LYS A 74 -8.37 3.32 -5.69
N VAL A 75 -8.75 3.78 -4.51
CA VAL A 75 -7.92 4.65 -3.68
C VAL A 75 -7.45 3.84 -2.48
N LEU A 76 -6.15 3.79 -2.26
CA LEU A 76 -5.57 3.30 -1.03
C LEU A 76 -5.60 4.41 0.00
N ASP A 77 -6.41 4.20 1.01
CA ASP A 77 -6.35 4.97 2.25
C ASP A 77 -5.66 4.12 3.33
N ALA A 78 -4.95 4.77 4.22
CA ALA A 78 -4.48 4.14 5.43
C ALA A 78 -4.93 4.99 6.59
N GLU A 79 -5.36 4.37 7.67
CA GLU A 79 -5.72 5.02 8.93
C GLU A 79 -4.98 4.36 10.10
N LEU A 80 -4.82 5.10 11.17
CA LEU A 80 -4.36 4.57 12.44
C LEU A 80 -5.59 4.39 13.32
N ASP A 81 -5.80 3.16 13.79
CA ASP A 81 -6.83 2.87 14.78
C ASP A 81 -6.46 3.49 16.14
N GLU A 82 -7.43 3.57 17.06
CA GLU A 82 -7.24 4.11 18.42
C GLU A 82 -6.14 3.39 19.22
N GLN A 83 -5.77 2.17 18.82
CA GLN A 83 -4.69 1.38 19.42
C GLN A 83 -3.30 1.67 18.82
N GLY A 84 -3.20 2.55 17.82
CA GLY A 84 -1.98 2.81 17.06
C GLY A 84 -1.65 1.72 16.04
N ALA A 85 -2.59 0.84 15.75
CA ALA A 85 -2.47 -0.14 14.68
C ALA A 85 -2.77 0.54 13.34
N VAL A 86 -1.96 0.25 12.32
CA VAL A 86 -2.20 0.75 10.96
C VAL A 86 -3.21 -0.15 10.26
N HIS A 87 -4.27 0.45 9.75
CA HIS A 87 -5.29 -0.18 8.94
C HIS A 87 -5.25 0.37 7.52
N PHE A 88 -5.13 -0.51 6.54
CA PHE A 88 -5.21 -0.13 5.13
C PHE A 88 -6.61 -0.43 4.60
N GLN A 89 -7.18 0.52 3.87
CA GLN A 89 -8.50 0.42 3.29
C GLN A 89 -8.48 0.84 1.83
N LEU A 90 -9.38 0.22 1.07
CA LEU A 90 -9.51 0.49 -0.36
C LEU A 90 -10.86 1.15 -0.60
N GLY A 91 -10.80 2.45 -0.91
CA GLY A 91 -11.95 3.26 -1.29
C GLY A 91 -12.22 3.24 -2.79
N LEU A 92 -13.42 3.67 -3.17
CA LEU A 92 -13.71 4.09 -4.53
C LEU A 92 -13.09 5.47 -4.78
N GLN A 93 -12.44 5.66 -5.92
CA GLN A 93 -11.94 6.98 -6.27
C GLN A 93 -13.11 7.95 -6.47
N PRO A 94 -13.15 9.10 -5.76
CA PRO A 94 -14.15 10.12 -6.05
C PRO A 94 -13.95 10.60 -7.49
N GLN A 95 -15.04 10.62 -8.28
CA GLN A 95 -15.04 11.11 -9.67
C GLN A 95 -14.90 12.62 -9.75
#